data_AF-A0A8J5LWC3-F1
#
_entry.id   AF-A0A8J5LWC3-F1
#
_cell.length_a   1.000
_cell.length_b   1.000
_cell.length_c   1.000
_cell.angle_alpha   90.00
_cell.angle_beta   90.00
_cell.angle_gamma   90.00
#
_symmetry.space_group_name_H-M   'P 1'
#
loop_
_entity.id
_entity.type
_entity.pdbx_description
1 polymer ?
#
loop_
_entity_poly.entity_id
_entity_poly.type
_entity_poly.pdbx_seq_one_letter_code
_entity_poly.pdbx_strand_id
1 'polypeptide(L)' 'MFCLEEFKGGGDPAWTNIRVVVTDKYFNEKDVQADAFPQARQFLCQFHVVDYL' A
#
# COMPACT_ATOMS: atom_id res chain seq x y z
N MET A 1 4.82 0.80 -13.61
CA MET A 1 5.96 1.18 -12.75
C MET A 1 6.18 2.70 -12.66
N PHE A 2 5.19 3.56 -12.94
CA PHE A 2 5.37 5.03 -12.86
C PHE A 2 4.67 5.69 -11.66
N CYS A 3 3.63 5.07 -11.08
CA CYS A 3 2.78 5.72 -10.07
C CYS A 3 3.43 5.83 -8.67
N LEU A 4 4.27 4.87 -8.28
CA LEU A 4 4.89 4.85 -6.94
C LEU A 4 6.00 5.90 -6.77
N GLU A 5 6.79 6.16 -7.81
CA GLU A 5 7.88 7.14 -7.76
C GLU A 5 7.32 8.56 -7.65
N GLU A 6 6.27 8.87 -8.43
CA GLU A 6 5.52 10.12 -8.33
C GLU A 6 4.84 10.27 -6.97
N PHE A 7 4.24 9.19 -6.44
CA PHE A 7 3.62 9.19 -5.12
C PHE A 7 4.63 9.41 -3.99
N LYS A 8 5.83 8.84 -4.10
CA LYS A 8 6.94 9.03 -3.15
C LYS A 8 7.77 10.30 -3.42
N GLY A 9 7.36 11.13 -4.40
CA GLY A 9 8.16 12.08 -5.19
C GLY A 9 8.95 13.21 -4.50
N GLY A 10 9.27 13.09 -3.21
CA GLY A 10 10.17 14.01 -2.51
C GLY A 10 11.21 13.34 -1.63
N GLY A 11 11.27 12.00 -1.59
CA GLY A 11 12.20 11.29 -0.68
C GLY A 11 11.89 11.52 0.80
N ASP A 12 10.61 11.80 1.13
CA ASP A 12 10.19 12.06 2.51
C ASP A 12 10.64 10.92 3.43
N PRO A 13 11.44 11.19 4.48
CA PRO A 13 11.86 10.15 5.41
C PRO A 13 10.68 9.44 6.09
N ALA A 14 9.49 10.05 6.16
CA ALA A 14 8.28 9.44 6.69
C ALA A 14 7.87 8.15 5.95
N TRP A 15 8.24 7.98 4.67
CA TRP A 15 7.99 6.75 3.92
C TRP A 15 8.64 5.52 4.57
N THR A 16 9.77 5.70 5.25
CA THR A 16 10.44 4.60 5.97
C THR A 16 9.70 4.20 7.26
N ASN A 17 8.90 5.10 7.81
CA ASN A 17 8.15 4.91 9.05
C ASN A 17 6.75 4.31 8.84
N ILE A 18 6.35 4.01 7.60
CA ILE A 18 5.08 3.34 7.35
C ILE A 18 5.15 1.91 7.91
N ARG A 19 4.23 1.60 8.82
CA ARG A 19 4.13 0.28 9.47
C ARG A 19 2.97 -0.55 8.95
N VAL A 20 1.97 0.10 8.37
CA VAL A 20 0.74 -0.54 7.91
C VAL A 20 0.31 0.09 6.60
N VAL A 21 -0.04 -0.76 5.63
CA VAL A 21 -0.72 -0.35 4.40
C VAL A 21 -2.06 -1.07 4.31
N VAL A 22 -3.13 -0.32 4.11
CA VAL A 22 -4.48 -0.85 3.95
C VAL A 22 -4.88 -0.67 2.50
N THR A 23 -5.18 -1.78 1.82
CA THR A 23 -5.48 -1.79 0.38
C THR A 23 -6.94 -2.06 0.14
N ASP A 24 -7.45 -1.58 -1.00
CA ASP A 24 -8.67 -2.13 -1.55
C ASP A 24 -8.48 -3.63 -1.91
N LYS A 25 -9.55 -4.31 -2.32
CA LYS A 25 -9.62 -5.74 -2.63
C LYS A 25 -8.74 -6.20 -3.80
N TYR A 26 -8.12 -5.29 -4.54
CA TYR A 26 -7.38 -5.61 -5.76
C TYR A 26 -5.99 -6.17 -5.43
N PHE A 27 -5.83 -7.48 -5.61
CA PHE A 27 -4.62 -8.22 -5.25
C PHE A 27 -3.37 -7.78 -6.02
N ASN A 28 -3.50 -7.30 -7.25
CA ASN A 28 -2.38 -6.79 -8.04
C ASN A 28 -1.73 -5.54 -7.42
N GLU A 29 -2.46 -4.77 -6.61
CA GLU A 29 -1.91 -3.62 -5.89
C GLU A 29 -1.10 -4.03 -4.66
N LYS A 30 -1.36 -5.21 -4.08
CA LYS A 30 -0.64 -5.70 -2.89
C LYS A 30 0.82 -6.00 -3.17
N ASP A 31 1.13 -6.67 -4.27
CA ASP A 31 2.52 -7.04 -4.60
C ASP A 31 3.37 -5.78 -4.83
N VAL A 32 2.81 -4.82 -5.57
CA VAL A 32 3.45 -3.52 -5.83
C VAL A 32 3.73 -2.75 -4.53
N GLN A 33 2.83 -2.84 -3.55
CA GLN A 33 3.02 -2.22 -2.24
C GLN A 33 3.96 -3.00 -1.32
N ALA A 34 4.05 -4.34 -1.47
CA ALA A 34 4.97 -5.18 -0.72
C ALA A 34 6.41 -4.82 -1.09
N ASP A 35 6.66 -4.66 -2.39
CA ASP A 35 7.95 -4.22 -2.92
C ASP A 35 8.26 -2.78 -2.48
N ALA A 36 7.26 -1.91 -2.42
CA ALA A 36 7.45 -0.51 -2.06
C ALA A 36 7.64 -0.27 -0.55
N PHE A 37 7.05 -1.11 0.30
CA PHE A 37 7.05 -0.98 1.77
C PHE A 37 7.25 -2.35 2.42
N PRO A 38 8.41 -3.00 2.24
CA PRO A 38 8.66 -4.36 2.73
C PRO A 38 8.59 -4.47 4.26
N GLN A 39 8.75 -3.36 4.98
CA GLN A 39 8.64 -3.28 6.43
C GLN A 39 7.21 -3.12 6.94
N ALA A 40 6.25 -2.79 6.07
CA ALA A 40 4.88 -2.53 6.45
C ALA A 40 4.02 -3.79 6.36
N ARG A 41 3.16 -3.99 7.35
CA ARG A 41 2.15 -5.06 7.31
C ARG A 41 0.99 -4.63 6.40
N GLN A 42 0.56 -5.53 5.53
CA GLN A 42 -0.57 -5.28 4.65
C GLN A 42 -1.89 -5.81 5.23
N PHE A 43 -2.94 -5.00 5.16
CA PHE A 43 -4.31 -5.41 5.44
C PHE A 43 -5.21 -5.10 4.25
N LEU A 44 -6.33 -5.81 4.16
CA LEU A 44 -7.44 -5.41 3.29
C LEU A 44 -8.32 -4.41 4.03
N CYS A 45 -8.83 -3.43 3.31
CA CYS A 45 -9.80 -2.48 3.83
C CYS A 45 -11.08 -3.22 4.22
N GLN A 46 -11.48 -3.11 5.49
CA GLN A 46 -12.68 -3.78 5.98
C GLN A 46 -13.94 -3.31 5.25
N PHE A 47 -14.06 -2.01 4.96
CA PHE A 47 -15.22 -1.46 4.25
C PHE A 47 -15.41 -2.11 2.88
N HIS A 48 -14.35 -2.12 2.06
CA HIS A 48 -14.43 -2.71 0.72
C HIS A 48 -14.46 -4.24 0.72
N VAL A 49 -14.10 -4.92 1.80
CA VAL A 49 -14.35 -6.37 1.92
C VAL A 49 -15.81 -6.65 2.29
N VAL A 50 -16.42 -5.80 3.12
CA VAL A 50 -17.82 -5.95 3.56
C VAL A 50 -18.81 -5.64 2.45
N ASP A 51 -18.55 -4.65 1.58
CA ASP A 51 -19.40 -4.35 0.41
C ASP A 51 -19.51 -5.53 -0.59
N TYR A 52 -18.68 -6.56 -0.45
CA TYR A 52 -18.67 -7.76 -1.30
C TYR A 52 -19.21 -9.02 -0.62
N LEU A 53 -19.71 -8.92 0.62
CA LEU A 53 -20.49 -9.97 1.29
C LEU A 53 -21.98 -9.79 1.01
#